data_AF-A0A836CLU5-F1
#
_entry.id   AF-A0A836CLU5-F1
#
_cell.length_a   1.000
_cell.length_b   1.000
_cell.length_c   1.000
_cell.angle_alpha   90.00
_cell.angle_beta   90.00
_cell.angle_gamma   90.00
#
_symmetry.space_group_name_H-M   'P 1'
#
loop_
_entity.id
_entity.type
_entity.pdbx_description
1 polymer ?
#
loop_
_entity_poly.entity_id
_entity_poly.type
_entity_poly.pdbx_seq_one_letter_code
_entity_poly.pdbx_strand_id
1 'polypeptide(L)'
;MEQEAGNVALSGEGSFTMLVYGLFLTMLVYGIFLVAISPPHSAPLAFYRAYFTSKTHDGASCFLLGSSAFISWVFAKSIYNASTLGGEFGVMGGFAYACYYITFLSVGLTAYRLRTRYGYGSLGESPAAAELEVEV
;
A
#
# COMPACT_ATOMS: atom_id res chain seq x y z
N MET A 1 -0.51 32.08 43.54
CA MET A 1 -1.40 31.98 42.37
C MET A 1 -0.63 31.74 41.05
N GLU A 2 0.56 32.30 40.85
CA GLU A 2 1.43 31.94 39.70
C GLU A 2 1.91 30.47 39.70
N GLN A 3 2.14 29.89 40.87
CA GLN A 3 2.67 28.52 40.99
C GLN A 3 1.67 27.43 40.56
N GLU A 4 0.36 27.67 40.70
CA GLU A 4 -0.66 26.74 40.23
C GLU A 4 -0.91 26.86 38.72
N ALA A 5 -0.80 28.07 38.15
CA ALA A 5 -0.86 28.29 36.71
C ALA A 5 0.29 27.58 35.97
N GLY A 6 1.49 27.55 36.58
CA GLY A 6 2.64 26.81 36.07
C GLY A 6 2.44 25.28 36.08
N ASN A 7 1.86 24.72 37.14
CA ASN A 7 1.58 23.28 37.21
C ASN A 7 0.48 22.84 36.23
N VAL A 8 -0.55 23.66 36.01
CA VAL A 8 -1.59 23.35 35.01
C VAL A 8 -1.03 23.41 33.59
N ALA A 9 -0.18 24.40 33.27
CA ALA A 9 0.49 24.52 31.97
C ALA A 9 1.46 23.34 31.69
N LEU A 10 2.25 22.93 32.69
CA LEU A 10 3.12 21.77 32.59
C LEU A 10 2.34 20.43 32.48
N SER A 11 1.13 20.36 33.06
CA SER A 11 0.28 19.17 32.92
C SER A 11 -0.30 19.00 31.51
N GLY A 12 -0.63 20.12 30.84
CA GLY A 12 -1.17 20.12 29.48
C GLY A 12 -0.14 19.68 28.44
N GLU A 13 1.08 20.23 28.51
CA GLU A 13 2.17 19.84 27.61
C GLU A 13 2.71 18.43 27.91
N GLY A 14 2.74 18.03 29.19
CA GLY A 14 3.11 16.68 29.60
C GLY A 14 2.13 15.62 29.08
N SER A 15 0.82 15.89 29.12
CA SER A 15 -0.21 14.96 28.66
C SER A 15 -0.18 14.73 27.14
N PHE A 16 0.01 15.79 26.35
CA PHE A 16 0.15 15.68 24.89
C PHE A 16 1.43 14.89 24.52
N THR A 17 2.55 15.22 25.16
CA THR A 17 3.82 14.53 24.97
C THR A 17 3.73 13.05 25.34
N MET A 18 3.03 12.70 26.43
CA MET A 18 2.79 11.31 26.84
C MET A 18 1.91 10.54 25.85
N LEU A 19 0.88 11.19 25.27
CA LEU A 19 0.04 10.57 24.23
C LEU A 19 0.86 10.26 22.97
N VAL A 20 1.73 11.19 22.55
CA VAL A 20 2.60 11.01 21.39
C VAL A 20 3.59 9.87 21.64
N TYR A 21 4.29 9.85 22.78
CA TYR A 21 5.19 8.74 23.12
C TYR A 21 4.45 7.41 23.28
N GLY A 22 3.23 7.42 23.84
CA GLY A 22 2.38 6.23 23.93
C GLY A 22 2.01 5.67 22.55
N LEU A 23 1.73 6.53 21.57
CA LEU A 23 1.49 6.12 20.18
C LEU A 23 2.73 5.45 19.58
N PHE A 24 3.90 6.06 19.72
CA PHE A 24 5.16 5.49 19.21
C PHE A 24 5.51 4.16 19.89
N LEU A 25 5.29 4.05 21.19
CA LEU A 25 5.48 2.81 21.92
C LEU A 25 4.54 1.71 21.40
N THR A 26 3.27 2.05 21.17
CA THR A 26 2.28 1.10 20.63
C THR A 26 2.69 0.62 19.22
N MET A 27 3.16 1.52 18.36
CA MET A 27 3.68 1.18 17.02
C MET A 27 4.90 0.25 17.11
N LEU A 28 5.81 0.52 18.05
CA LEU A 28 7.01 -0.29 18.25
C LEU A 28 6.67 -1.69 18.76
N VAL A 29 5.79 -1.80 19.75
CA VAL A 29 5.30 -3.09 20.27
C VAL A 29 4.61 -3.88 19.17
N TYR A 30 3.77 -3.23 18.36
CA TYR A 30 3.11 -3.86 17.22
C TYR A 30 4.11 -4.37 16.17
N GLY A 31 5.14 -3.57 15.84
CA GLY A 31 6.19 -3.98 14.91
C GLY A 31 6.97 -5.20 15.41
N ILE A 32 7.36 -5.21 16.69
CA ILE A 32 8.03 -6.37 17.31
C ILE A 32 7.13 -7.60 17.28
N PHE A 33 5.85 -7.45 17.60
CA PHE A 33 4.88 -8.53 17.58
C PHE A 33 4.74 -9.16 16.19
N LEU A 34 4.66 -8.35 15.14
CA LEU A 34 4.62 -8.84 13.76
C LEU A 34 5.89 -9.60 13.37
N VAL A 35 7.07 -9.07 13.75
CA VAL A 35 8.35 -9.75 13.49
C VAL A 35 8.43 -11.07 14.25
N ALA A 36 7.93 -11.13 15.49
CA ALA A 36 7.91 -12.34 16.30
C ALA A 36 6.99 -13.43 15.72
N ILE A 37 5.88 -13.05 15.10
CA ILE A 37 4.95 -13.98 14.44
C ILE A 37 5.42 -14.37 13.04
N SER A 38 6.23 -13.53 12.39
CA SER A 38 6.72 -13.80 11.03
C SER A 38 7.64 -15.01 11.03
N PRO A 39 7.32 -16.07 10.28
CA PRO A 39 8.26 -17.16 10.10
C PRO A 39 9.50 -16.68 9.31
N PRO A 40 10.68 -17.26 9.55
CA PRO A 40 11.88 -16.95 8.79
C PRO A 40 11.81 -17.65 7.42
N HIS A 41 11.74 -16.88 6.33
CA HIS A 41 11.78 -17.42 4.97
C HIS A 41 12.82 -16.66 4.15
N SER A 42 13.78 -17.38 3.56
CA SER A 42 14.95 -16.78 2.91
C SER A 42 15.10 -17.14 1.43
N ALA A 43 14.08 -17.75 0.80
CA ALA A 43 14.14 -18.08 -0.63
C ALA A 43 13.51 -16.96 -1.48
N PRO A 44 14.28 -16.23 -2.32
CA PRO A 44 13.76 -15.14 -3.15
C PRO A 44 12.61 -15.59 -4.06
N LEU A 45 12.73 -16.79 -4.62
CA LEU A 45 11.72 -17.33 -5.53
C LEU A 45 10.39 -17.63 -4.81
N ALA A 46 10.45 -18.05 -3.55
CA ALA A 46 9.26 -18.31 -2.74
C ALA A 46 8.56 -17.02 -2.30
N PHE A 47 9.33 -15.95 -2.09
CA PHE A 47 8.82 -14.62 -1.75
C PHE A 47 8.00 -14.01 -2.90
N TYR A 48 8.51 -14.08 -4.14
CA TYR A 48 7.82 -13.48 -5.30
C TYR A 48 6.71 -14.37 -5.89
N ARG A 49 6.81 -15.69 -5.78
CA ARG A 49 5.82 -16.64 -6.35
C ARG A 49 4.88 -17.25 -5.30
N ALA A 50 4.92 -16.75 -4.05
CA ALA A 50 4.00 -17.10 -2.96
C ALA A 50 3.68 -18.62 -2.85
N TYR A 51 4.71 -19.49 -2.91
CA TYR A 51 4.58 -20.96 -2.82
C TYR A 51 3.37 -21.55 -3.60
N PHE A 52 3.00 -21.02 -4.76
CA PHE A 52 1.95 -21.64 -5.59
C PHE A 52 2.45 -22.99 -6.11
N THR A 53 2.22 -24.05 -5.32
CA THR A 53 2.28 -25.43 -5.80
C THR A 53 0.99 -25.69 -6.57
N SER A 54 1.13 -25.88 -7.89
CA SER A 54 0.04 -26.09 -8.83
C SER A 54 -0.85 -24.89 -9.12
N LYS A 55 -1.33 -24.86 -10.37
CA LYS A 55 -2.16 -23.84 -11.01
C LYS A 55 -3.56 -23.80 -10.39
N THR A 56 -3.71 -23.34 -9.15
CA THR A 56 -5.04 -23.09 -8.59
C THR A 56 -5.55 -21.75 -9.11
N HIS A 57 -6.20 -21.80 -10.28
CA HIS A 57 -6.99 -20.71 -10.86
C HIS A 57 -8.28 -20.52 -10.06
N ASP A 58 -8.18 -20.27 -8.76
CA ASP A 58 -9.36 -20.06 -7.93
C ASP A 58 -9.74 -18.57 -7.92
N GLY A 59 -11.04 -18.28 -8.05
CA GLY A 59 -11.56 -16.90 -8.13
C GLY A 59 -11.25 -16.08 -6.87
N ALA A 60 -11.13 -16.76 -5.72
CA ALA A 60 -10.74 -16.18 -4.44
C ALA A 60 -9.32 -15.56 -4.48
N SER A 61 -8.39 -16.17 -5.21
CA SER A 61 -7.03 -15.66 -5.40
C SER A 61 -7.02 -14.34 -6.17
N CYS A 62 -7.94 -14.15 -7.12
CA CYS A 62 -8.07 -12.90 -7.87
C CYS A 62 -8.56 -11.75 -6.99
N PHE A 63 -9.55 -12.00 -6.14
CA PHE A 63 -10.07 -10.99 -5.21
C PHE A 63 -9.04 -10.62 -4.14
N LEU A 64 -8.33 -11.61 -3.59
CA LEU A 64 -7.25 -11.38 -2.62
C LEU A 64 -6.08 -10.61 -3.24
N LEU A 65 -5.66 -10.99 -4.45
CA LEU A 65 -4.57 -10.30 -5.15
C LEU A 65 -5.00 -8.88 -5.56
N GLY A 66 -6.20 -8.73 -6.09
CA GLY A 66 -6.77 -7.43 -6.46
C GLY A 66 -6.94 -6.50 -5.26
N SER A 67 -7.40 -6.99 -4.12
CA SER A 67 -7.52 -6.19 -2.90
C SER A 67 -6.15 -5.79 -2.33
N SER A 68 -5.16 -6.68 -2.33
CA SER A 68 -3.79 -6.33 -1.91
C SER A 68 -3.16 -5.25 -2.78
N ALA A 69 -3.35 -5.32 -4.09
CA ALA A 69 -2.90 -4.32 -5.04
C ALA A 69 -3.65 -2.99 -4.86
N PHE A 70 -4.96 -3.04 -4.61
CA PHE A 70 -5.78 -1.86 -4.34
C PHE A 70 -5.34 -1.12 -3.08
N ILE A 71 -5.12 -1.85 -1.96
CA ILE A 71 -4.62 -1.26 -0.71
C ILE A 71 -3.24 -0.62 -0.92
N SER A 72 -2.39 -1.28 -1.71
CA SER A 72 -1.08 -0.74 -2.08
C SER A 72 -1.18 0.53 -2.93
N TRP A 73 -2.31 0.84 -3.56
CA TRP A 73 -2.50 2.09 -4.32
C TRP A 73 -3.09 3.22 -3.49
N VAL A 74 -3.84 2.91 -2.43
CA VAL A 74 -4.41 3.92 -1.53
C VAL A 74 -3.31 4.40 -0.56
N PHE A 75 -2.37 5.16 -1.12
CA PHE A 75 -1.29 5.77 -0.36
C PHE A 75 -1.74 7.06 0.35
N ALA A 76 -1.01 7.43 1.41
CA ALA A 76 -1.26 8.65 2.19
C ALA A 76 -1.38 9.92 1.33
N LYS A 77 -0.58 10.04 0.26
CA LYS A 77 -0.67 11.20 -0.65
C LYS A 77 -1.98 11.24 -1.44
N SER A 78 -2.58 10.08 -1.74
CA SER A 78 -3.88 10.00 -2.38
C SER A 78 -5.01 10.47 -1.45
N ILE A 79 -4.98 10.03 -0.18
CA ILE A 79 -5.95 10.46 0.84
C ILE A 79 -5.83 11.97 1.07
N TYR A 80 -4.61 12.49 1.19
CA TYR A 80 -4.38 13.92 1.31
C TYR A 80 -4.99 14.69 0.14
N ASN A 81 -4.71 14.27 -1.10
CA ASN A 81 -5.25 14.95 -2.28
C ASN A 81 -6.79 14.90 -2.36
N ALA A 82 -7.40 13.77 -1.99
CA ALA A 82 -8.85 13.64 -1.89
C ALA A 82 -9.44 14.59 -0.84
N SER A 83 -8.77 14.72 0.31
CA SER A 83 -9.20 15.59 1.40
C SER A 83 -9.07 17.07 1.07
N THR A 84 -8.00 17.46 0.39
CA THR A 84 -7.78 18.85 -0.05
C THR A 84 -8.81 19.25 -1.09
N LEU A 85 -9.01 18.46 -2.16
CA LEU A 85 -10.03 18.75 -3.16
C LEU A 85 -11.44 18.73 -2.56
N GLY A 86 -11.72 17.79 -1.65
CA GLY A 86 -13.00 17.73 -0.95
C GLY A 86 -13.24 18.93 -0.03
N GLY A 87 -12.19 19.46 0.61
CA GLY A 87 -12.26 20.67 1.42
C GLY A 87 -12.47 21.94 0.60
N GLU A 88 -11.82 22.05 -0.56
CA GLU A 88 -11.90 23.24 -1.43
C GLU A 88 -13.17 23.28 -2.29
N PHE A 89 -13.61 22.14 -2.83
CA PHE A 89 -14.72 22.07 -3.79
C PHE A 89 -15.92 21.26 -3.27
N GLY A 90 -15.93 20.92 -1.98
CA GLY A 90 -16.99 20.14 -1.35
C GLY A 90 -17.14 18.74 -1.94
N VAL A 91 -18.37 18.23 -1.96
CA VAL A 91 -18.71 16.89 -2.49
C VAL A 91 -18.23 16.70 -3.93
N MET A 92 -18.25 17.76 -4.74
CA MET A 92 -17.81 17.71 -6.13
C MET A 92 -16.31 17.50 -6.26
N GLY A 93 -15.50 18.04 -5.34
CA GLY A 93 -14.06 17.80 -5.30
C GLY A 93 -13.69 16.36 -4.95
N GLY A 94 -14.42 15.78 -3.99
CA GLY A 94 -14.30 14.36 -3.67
C GLY A 94 -14.72 13.47 -4.84
N PHE A 95 -15.83 13.81 -5.53
CA PHE A 95 -16.30 13.08 -6.70
C PHE A 95 -15.33 13.17 -7.89
N ALA A 96 -14.76 14.34 -8.15
CA ALA A 96 -13.74 14.51 -9.19
C ALA A 96 -12.52 13.60 -8.93
N TYR A 97 -12.08 13.50 -7.68
CA TYR A 97 -11.00 12.59 -7.32
C TYR A 97 -11.40 11.11 -7.37
N ALA A 98 -12.66 10.78 -7.07
CA ALA A 98 -13.17 9.42 -7.27
C ALA A 98 -13.19 9.03 -8.77
N CYS A 99 -13.54 9.96 -9.66
CA CYS A 99 -13.47 9.73 -11.10
C CYS A 99 -12.04 9.50 -11.59
N TYR A 100 -11.03 10.10 -10.96
CA TYR A 100 -9.63 9.79 -11.27
C TYR A 100 -9.32 8.30 -11.09
N TYR A 101 -9.92 7.62 -10.11
CA TYR A 101 -9.72 6.18 -9.91
C TYR A 101 -10.23 5.31 -11.06
N ILE A 102 -11.10 5.82 -11.94
CA ILE A 102 -11.55 5.10 -13.16
C ILE A 102 -10.36 4.84 -14.09
N THR A 103 -9.33 5.69 -14.07
CA THR A 103 -8.12 5.50 -14.89
C THR A 103 -7.38 4.21 -14.56
N PHE A 104 -7.50 3.69 -13.33
CA PHE A 104 -6.89 2.42 -12.94
C PHE A 104 -7.48 1.22 -13.68
N LEU A 105 -8.77 1.27 -14.05
CA LEU A 105 -9.37 0.25 -14.91
C LEU A 105 -8.70 0.20 -16.28
N SER A 106 -8.36 1.36 -16.85
CA SER A 106 -7.61 1.46 -18.11
C SER A 106 -6.22 0.85 -17.99
N VAL A 107 -5.50 1.12 -16.88
CA VAL A 107 -4.19 0.52 -16.61
C VAL A 107 -4.30 -1.00 -16.43
N GLY A 108 -5.29 -1.48 -15.69
CA GLY A 108 -5.55 -2.92 -15.52
C GLY A 108 -5.82 -3.63 -16.85
N LEU A 109 -6.65 -3.03 -17.73
CA LEU A 109 -6.91 -3.57 -19.06
C LEU A 109 -5.65 -3.58 -19.94
N THR A 110 -4.84 -2.52 -19.85
CA THR A 110 -3.57 -2.44 -20.57
C THR A 110 -2.60 -3.52 -20.12
N ALA A 111 -2.45 -3.72 -18.80
CA ALA A 111 -1.62 -4.78 -18.23
C ALA A 111 -2.13 -6.18 -18.62
N TYR A 112 -3.44 -6.41 -18.62
CA TYR A 112 -4.05 -7.66 -19.08
C TYR A 112 -3.71 -7.93 -20.55
N ARG A 113 -3.81 -6.92 -21.42
CA ARG A 113 -3.44 -7.04 -22.83
C ARG A 113 -1.96 -7.32 -23.00
N LEU A 114 -1.07 -6.64 -22.27
CA LEU A 114 0.38 -6.91 -22.31
C LEU A 114 0.68 -8.38 -21.97
N ARG A 115 0.07 -8.93 -20.92
CA ARG A 115 0.31 -10.31 -20.48
C ARG A 115 -0.32 -11.37 -21.38
N THR A 116 -1.50 -11.12 -21.95
CA THR A 116 -2.24 -12.13 -22.72
C THR A 116 -1.97 -12.10 -24.22
N ARG A 117 -1.65 -10.93 -24.78
CA ARG A 117 -1.45 -10.75 -26.23
C ARG A 117 0.00 -10.61 -26.62
N TYR A 118 0.82 -10.03 -25.76
CA TYR A 118 2.19 -9.62 -26.11
C TYR A 118 3.28 -10.36 -25.32
N GLY A 119 2.90 -11.22 -24.37
CA GLY A 119 3.84 -12.11 -23.66
C GLY A 119 4.80 -11.43 -22.68
N TYR A 120 4.58 -10.16 -22.31
CA TYR A 120 5.46 -9.42 -21.40
C TYR A 120 5.39 -10.00 -19.98
N GLY A 121 6.54 -10.43 -19.43
CA GLY A 121 6.68 -10.90 -18.04
C GLY A 121 6.74 -9.75 -17.04
N SER A 122 7.47 -8.68 -17.39
CA SER A 122 7.55 -7.43 -16.64
C SER A 122 7.46 -6.21 -17.56
N LEU A 123 7.19 -5.02 -17.00
CA LEU A 123 7.04 -3.79 -17.79
C LEU A 123 8.35 -3.33 -18.47
N GLY A 124 9.51 -3.74 -17.95
CA GLY A 124 10.81 -3.39 -18.53
C GLY A 124 11.38 -4.45 -19.48
N GLU A 125 10.77 -5.64 -19.52
CA GLU A 125 11.22 -6.77 -20.33
C GLU A 125 10.60 -6.67 -21.72
N SER A 126 11.42 -6.40 -22.73
CA SER A 126 10.96 -6.50 -24.12
C SER A 126 10.93 -7.97 -24.54
N PRO A 127 9.89 -8.45 -25.24
CA PRO A 127 9.85 -9.82 -25.76
C PRO A 127 11.04 -10.13 -26.68
N ALA A 128 11.63 -9.11 -27.33
CA ALA A 128 12.86 -9.26 -28.12
C ALA A 128 14.14 -9.43 -27.27
N ALA A 129 14.15 -8.96 -26.03
CA ALA A 129 15.30 -9.13 -25.12
C ALA A 129 15.32 -10.54 -24.50
N ALA A 130 14.15 -11.13 -24.25
CA ALA A 130 14.03 -12.50 -23.75
C ALA A 130 14.51 -13.55 -24.76
N GLU A 131 14.36 -13.30 -26.08
CA GLU A 131 14.91 -14.18 -27.12
C GLU A 131 16.44 -14.16 -27.15
N LEU A 132 17.08 -13.01 -26.86
CA LEU A 132 18.54 -12.86 -26.86
C LEU A 132 19.23 -13.48 -25.64
N GLU A 133 18.53 -13.61 -24.50
CA GLU A 133 19.07 -14.31 -23.31
C GLU A 133 19.00 -15.84 -23.43
N VAL A 134 18.18 -16.38 -24.33
CA VAL A 134 18.02 -17.83 -24.54
C VAL A 134 19.02 -18.39 -25.56
N GLU A 135 19.59 -17.55 -26.43
CA GLU A 135 20.61 -17.94 -27.43
C GLU A 135 22.07 -17.84 -26.95
N VAL A 136 22.34 -17.43 -25.71
CA VAL A 136 23.69 -17.33 -25.11
C VAL A 136 23.90 -18.39 -24.04
#